data_AF-A0A7C3A792-F1
#
_entry.id   AF-A0A7C3A792-F1
#
_cell.length_a   1.000
_cell.length_b   1.000
_cell.length_c   1.000
_cell.angle_alpha   90.00
_cell.angle_beta   90.00
_cell.angle_gamma   90.00
#
_symmetry.space_group_name_H-M   'P 1'
#
loop_
_entity.id
_entity.type
_entity.pdbx_description
1 polymer ?
#
loop_
_entity_poly.entity_id
_entity_poly.type
_entity_poly.pdbx_seq_one_letter_code
_entity_poly.pdbx_strand_id
1 'polypeptide(L)'
;WRVARDIQKVGKYQDFNGAEAFFHVHVGEHNLYDSALMAKYLVAGGKPAVVFTHYMYGLWHYNMLPPWEIKLALVQTVACGANPWIAFFNKGYESEPESLKPVSEIQGFLEKNDEYYTGVTSEATIAVHCSMQTSTYYISEISELYRDLGTGRERDLIVDRGTGKVIVDWNTRKRLSEEAKGSSFLGFCQSLWRGHMPFDVILDTGLNTQTLQRYKVLILPNSACLSATQISAIKEFVGNGGKLLATFETSLYDERGRRTENRLNEVLGIKEIVGTFPAVLGENYMRVMEDYPPFRKGRLLPRGPYCMKIKPARDVYTPIMFLEHIPRVYMPLTEESIYPALMLNEYKTGAAAYFPQLIGLFYARYKMEEMRYLICSTVNVLKPSLPVEVLAPPTVQVEVYSQGSNRDRLIIHLVNNCGDMKRPISHITPVRNITIKIRSDIIEPRKVYALRENLDAIKFKKVNDEVEIDIPRLEFYEVLVAEA
;
A
#
# COMPACT_ATOMS: atom_id res chain seq x y z
N TRP A 1 -7.45 0.22 7.46
CA TRP A 1 -6.32 0.69 8.29
C TRP A 1 -6.57 2.13 8.72
N ARG A 2 -6.32 2.47 9.99
CA ARG A 2 -6.53 3.80 10.59
C ARG A 2 -5.42 4.08 11.59
N VAL A 3 -4.99 5.33 11.67
CA VAL A 3 -4.11 5.83 12.73
C VAL A 3 -4.88 6.80 13.60
N ALA A 4 -4.77 6.64 14.92
CA ALA A 4 -5.48 7.48 15.88
C ALA A 4 -4.84 8.87 16.04
N ARG A 5 -3.52 8.96 15.82
CA ARG A 5 -2.72 10.17 16.05
C ARG A 5 -2.06 10.66 14.77
N ASP A 6 -2.24 11.94 14.48
CA ASP A 6 -1.55 12.65 13.39
C ASP A 6 -0.15 13.04 13.86
N ILE A 7 0.87 12.27 13.48
CA ILE A 7 2.25 12.49 13.92
C ILE A 7 2.83 13.80 13.37
N GLN A 8 2.24 14.36 12.31
CA GLN A 8 2.70 15.63 11.73
C GLN A 8 2.42 16.81 12.66
N LYS A 9 1.33 16.75 13.43
CA LYS A 9 0.94 17.83 14.35
C LYS A 9 1.75 17.84 15.64
N VAL A 10 2.14 16.66 16.11
CA VAL A 10 2.84 16.48 17.39
C VAL A 10 4.35 16.31 17.22
N GLY A 11 4.82 15.93 16.04
CA GLY A 11 6.20 15.50 15.81
C GLY A 11 7.23 16.56 16.19
N LYS A 12 6.94 17.85 16.01
CA LYS A 12 7.84 18.94 16.46
C LYS A 12 8.10 18.99 17.97
N TYR A 13 7.29 18.29 18.77
CA TYR A 13 7.37 18.23 20.23
C TYR A 13 7.84 16.86 20.75
N GLN A 14 8.35 15.99 19.88
CA GLN A 14 8.76 14.62 20.23
C GLN A 14 10.13 14.29 19.65
N ASP A 15 10.94 13.49 20.33
CA ASP A 15 12.25 13.06 19.81
C ASP A 15 12.13 11.89 18.82
N PHE A 16 11.07 11.09 18.95
CA PHE A 16 10.77 9.95 18.10
C PHE A 16 9.26 9.83 17.85
N ASN A 17 8.88 9.16 16.76
CA ASN A 17 7.50 8.84 16.44
C ASN A 17 7.16 7.45 16.97
N GLY A 18 6.17 7.36 17.85
CA GLY A 18 5.74 6.09 18.44
C GLY A 18 4.24 5.88 18.36
N ALA A 19 3.82 4.68 17.98
CA ALA A 19 2.42 4.26 18.02
C ALA A 19 2.28 2.74 18.20
N GLU A 20 1.14 2.34 18.72
CA GLU A 20 0.82 0.93 18.95
C GLU A 20 0.35 0.24 17.67
N ALA A 21 0.83 -0.98 17.44
CA ALA A 21 0.27 -1.90 16.45
C ALA A 21 -0.22 -3.14 17.20
N PHE A 22 -1.53 -3.28 17.33
CA PHE A 22 -2.15 -4.39 18.04
C PHE A 22 -2.59 -5.49 17.09
N PHE A 23 -2.20 -6.72 17.39
CA PHE A 23 -2.94 -7.88 16.94
C PHE A 23 -3.87 -8.33 18.07
N HIS A 24 -5.16 -8.42 17.76
CA HIS A 24 -6.15 -9.00 18.66
C HIS A 24 -6.85 -10.13 17.93
N VAL A 25 -7.05 -11.25 18.63
CA VAL A 25 -7.86 -12.34 18.09
C VAL A 25 -9.28 -11.85 17.95
N HIS A 26 -9.79 -11.79 16.73
CA HIS A 26 -11.18 -11.46 16.47
C HIS A 26 -11.74 -12.27 15.29
N VAL A 27 -13.07 -12.28 15.19
CA VAL A 27 -13.75 -12.90 14.04
C VAL A 27 -13.50 -12.05 12.80
N GLY A 28 -13.27 -12.69 11.67
CA GLY A 28 -13.17 -12.05 10.37
C GLY A 28 -11.73 -11.89 9.88
N GLU A 29 -11.54 -10.91 9.01
CA GLU A 29 -10.28 -10.73 8.32
C GLU A 29 -9.28 -9.95 9.15
N HIS A 30 -8.03 -10.41 9.14
CA HIS A 30 -6.91 -9.71 9.77
C HIS A 30 -6.02 -9.10 8.68
N ASN A 31 -5.48 -7.91 8.92
CA ASN A 31 -4.49 -7.34 8.02
C ASN A 31 -3.11 -7.95 8.31
N LEU A 32 -2.54 -8.61 7.31
CA LEU A 32 -1.23 -9.26 7.44
C LEU A 32 -0.08 -8.27 7.64
N TYR A 33 -0.24 -7.01 7.24
CA TYR A 33 0.82 -6.01 7.22
C TYR A 33 0.61 -4.86 8.22
N ASP A 34 -0.12 -5.08 9.32
CA ASP A 34 -0.43 -4.02 10.27
C ASP A 34 0.82 -3.37 10.88
N SER A 35 1.77 -4.18 11.36
CA SER A 35 3.03 -3.68 11.92
C SER A 35 3.90 -3.00 10.86
N ALA A 36 3.98 -3.59 9.66
CA ALA A 36 4.71 -2.99 8.53
C ALA A 36 4.14 -1.61 8.13
N LEU A 37 2.82 -1.46 8.06
CA LEU A 37 2.17 -0.19 7.75
C LEU A 37 2.38 0.84 8.85
N MET A 38 2.28 0.43 10.11
CA MET A 38 2.52 1.34 11.22
C MET A 38 3.97 1.84 11.21
N ALA A 39 4.93 0.94 11.01
CA ALA A 39 6.34 1.29 10.87
C ALA A 39 6.56 2.31 9.75
N LYS A 40 6.08 2.04 8.53
CA LYS A 40 6.21 2.98 7.39
C LYS A 40 5.55 4.33 7.67
N TYR A 41 4.37 4.36 8.31
CA TYR A 41 3.71 5.60 8.68
C TYR A 41 4.53 6.42 9.69
N LEU A 42 5.12 5.78 10.71
CA LEU A 42 5.93 6.47 11.72
C LEU A 42 7.27 6.97 11.15
N VAL A 43 7.93 6.17 10.32
CA VAL A 43 9.18 6.52 9.61
C VAL A 43 8.95 7.72 8.68
N ALA A 44 7.79 7.82 8.03
CA ALA A 44 7.44 8.94 7.17
C ALA A 44 7.45 10.31 7.88
N GLY A 45 7.40 10.34 9.22
CA GLY A 45 7.55 11.57 10.00
C GLY A 45 9.00 12.09 10.11
N GLY A 46 9.99 11.40 9.54
CA GLY A 46 11.38 11.87 9.46
C GLY A 46 12.14 11.88 10.79
N LYS A 47 11.69 11.09 11.76
CA LYS A 47 12.32 10.89 13.07
C LYS A 47 12.52 9.40 13.32
N PRO A 48 13.38 9.00 14.28
CA PRO A 48 13.40 7.63 14.76
C PRO A 48 11.97 7.17 15.05
N ALA A 49 11.62 5.98 14.59
CA ALA A 49 10.28 5.42 14.72
C ALA A 49 10.30 4.22 15.65
N VAL A 50 9.25 4.05 16.46
CA VAL A 50 9.07 2.91 17.36
C VAL A 50 7.66 2.36 17.19
N VAL A 51 7.53 1.09 16.85
CA VAL A 51 6.23 0.41 16.89
C VAL A 51 6.09 -0.31 18.23
N PHE A 52 5.11 0.11 19.02
CA PHE A 52 4.78 -0.54 20.28
C PHE A 52 3.89 -1.74 20.01
N THR A 53 4.43 -2.94 20.17
CA THR A 53 3.69 -4.19 19.99
C THR A 53 3.21 -4.68 21.36
N HIS A 54 1.92 -4.98 21.45
CA HIS A 54 1.33 -5.48 22.70
C HIS A 54 1.35 -7.01 22.71
N TYR A 55 1.81 -7.59 23.81
CA TYR A 55 1.89 -9.03 24.02
C TYR A 55 0.56 -9.77 24.16
N MET A 56 -0.57 -9.08 24.31
CA MET A 56 -1.78 -9.73 24.85
C MET A 56 -2.55 -10.45 23.76
N TYR A 57 -3.13 -11.58 24.10
CA TYR A 57 -3.96 -12.37 23.19
C TYR A 57 -5.35 -11.76 22.95
N GLY A 58 -5.46 -10.44 22.78
CA GLY A 58 -6.74 -9.73 22.73
C GLY A 58 -7.30 -9.49 24.13
N LEU A 59 -8.54 -9.91 24.39
CA LEU A 59 -9.22 -9.68 25.67
C LEU A 59 -8.59 -10.47 26.84
N TRP A 60 -7.77 -11.48 26.56
CA TRP A 60 -7.09 -12.32 27.55
C TRP A 60 -5.70 -11.75 27.89
N HIS A 61 -5.66 -10.79 28.82
CA HIS A 61 -4.48 -9.98 29.14
C HIS A 61 -3.35 -10.74 29.86
N TYR A 62 -3.61 -11.96 30.33
CA TYR A 62 -2.60 -12.83 30.96
C TYR A 62 -2.11 -13.94 30.03
N ASN A 63 -2.64 -14.02 28.81
CA ASN A 63 -2.20 -14.94 27.78
C ASN A 63 -1.37 -14.17 26.76
N MET A 64 -0.18 -14.69 26.46
CA MET A 64 0.75 -14.07 25.54
C MET A 64 0.35 -14.41 24.10
N LEU A 65 0.72 -13.55 23.16
CA LEU A 65 0.52 -13.79 21.74
C LEU A 65 1.28 -15.07 21.30
N PRO A 66 0.73 -15.85 20.36
CA PRO A 66 1.44 -16.99 19.78
C PRO A 66 2.80 -16.58 19.21
N PRO A 67 3.82 -17.45 19.27
CA PRO A 67 5.18 -17.12 18.87
C PRO A 67 5.32 -16.47 17.50
N TRP A 68 4.60 -16.96 16.49
CA TRP A 68 4.67 -16.44 15.13
C TRP A 68 4.03 -15.06 14.99
N GLU A 69 3.02 -14.73 15.78
CA GLU A 69 2.42 -13.40 15.78
C GLU A 69 3.37 -12.36 16.36
N ILE A 70 4.07 -12.71 17.45
CA ILE A 70 5.11 -11.87 18.05
C ILE A 70 6.25 -11.67 17.05
N LYS A 71 6.80 -12.76 16.52
CA LYS A 71 7.91 -12.69 15.56
C LYS A 71 7.53 -11.85 14.35
N LEU A 72 6.35 -12.06 13.77
CA LEU A 72 5.91 -11.35 12.58
C LEU A 72 5.80 -9.84 12.83
N ALA A 73 5.20 -9.45 13.96
CA ALA A 73 5.09 -8.05 14.34
C ALA A 73 6.47 -7.37 14.47
N LEU A 74 7.45 -8.07 15.07
CA LEU A 74 8.82 -7.58 15.23
C LEU A 74 9.55 -7.45 13.89
N VAL A 75 9.56 -8.50 13.07
CA VAL A 75 10.32 -8.50 11.80
C VAL A 75 9.73 -7.54 10.77
N GLN A 76 8.40 -7.41 10.71
CA GLN A 76 7.76 -6.41 9.85
C GLN A 76 8.10 -4.98 10.27
N THR A 77 8.22 -4.74 11.58
CA THR A 77 8.58 -3.43 12.12
C THR A 77 9.99 -3.04 11.69
N VAL A 78 10.97 -3.91 11.89
CA VAL A 78 12.38 -3.64 11.54
C VAL A 78 12.63 -3.62 10.05
N ALA A 79 11.99 -4.50 9.27
CA ALA A 79 12.11 -4.49 7.82
C ALA A 79 11.63 -3.16 7.22
N CYS A 80 10.66 -2.51 7.87
CA CYS A 80 10.16 -1.19 7.47
C CYS A 80 10.93 0.00 8.08
N GLY A 81 12.10 -0.23 8.70
CA GLY A 81 12.98 0.82 9.20
C GLY A 81 12.57 1.43 10.53
N ALA A 82 11.64 0.80 11.26
CA ALA A 82 11.26 1.23 12.61
C ALA A 82 11.86 0.30 13.68
N ASN A 83 11.97 0.83 14.91
CA ASN A 83 12.45 0.07 16.05
C ASN A 83 11.30 -0.74 16.68
N PRO A 84 11.52 -2.01 17.03
CA PRO A 84 10.51 -2.82 17.69
C PRO A 84 10.54 -2.58 19.20
N TRP A 85 9.36 -2.49 19.80
CA TRP A 85 9.20 -2.47 21.25
C TRP A 85 8.06 -3.41 21.66
N ILE A 86 8.23 -4.15 22.76
CA ILE A 86 7.23 -5.11 23.26
C ILE A 86 6.83 -4.72 24.68
N ALA A 87 5.53 -4.48 24.89
CA ALA A 87 4.95 -4.50 26.23
C ALA A 87 4.77 -5.95 26.66
N PHE A 88 5.02 -6.30 27.92
CA PHE A 88 4.55 -7.53 28.57
C PHE A 88 4.27 -7.29 30.05
N PHE A 89 3.35 -8.05 30.64
CA PHE A 89 3.05 -7.97 32.08
C PHE A 89 3.60 -9.17 32.83
N ASN A 90 4.14 -8.91 34.04
CA ASN A 90 4.77 -9.92 34.89
C ASN A 90 3.89 -11.14 35.11
N LYS A 91 2.58 -10.97 35.31
CA LYS A 91 1.66 -12.11 35.52
C LYS A 91 1.50 -13.01 34.29
N GLY A 92 1.52 -12.45 33.09
CA GLY A 92 1.53 -13.26 31.86
C GLY A 92 2.84 -14.03 31.73
N TYR A 93 3.97 -13.37 32.00
CA TYR A 93 5.28 -14.01 31.99
C TYR A 93 5.43 -15.10 33.06
N GLU A 94 4.98 -14.86 34.29
CA GLU A 94 4.98 -15.87 35.37
C GLU A 94 4.18 -17.12 34.97
N SER A 95 3.06 -16.94 34.24
CA SER A 95 2.21 -18.04 33.77
C SER A 95 2.81 -18.81 32.61
N GLU A 96 3.55 -18.14 31.72
CA GLU A 96 4.16 -18.74 30.53
C GLU A 96 5.53 -18.09 30.24
N PRO A 97 6.59 -18.44 30.98
CA PRO A 97 7.89 -17.77 30.83
C PRO A 97 8.49 -17.91 29.43
N GLU A 98 8.16 -19.00 28.75
CA GLU A 98 8.67 -19.34 27.43
C GLU A 98 8.10 -18.47 26.30
N SER A 99 7.02 -17.72 26.59
CA SER A 99 6.40 -16.78 25.66
C SER A 99 7.31 -15.63 25.21
N LEU A 100 8.39 -15.34 25.95
CA LEU A 100 9.38 -14.33 25.57
C LEU A 100 10.54 -14.87 24.75
N LYS A 101 10.70 -16.20 24.60
CA LYS A 101 11.71 -16.79 23.69
C LYS A 101 11.67 -16.20 22.28
N PRO A 102 10.50 -16.01 21.64
CA PRO A 102 10.42 -15.42 20.31
C PRO A 102 10.90 -13.97 20.26
N VAL A 103 10.68 -13.19 21.33
CA VAL A 103 11.19 -11.82 21.46
C VAL A 103 12.71 -11.83 21.57
N SER A 104 13.25 -12.68 22.47
CA SER A 104 14.69 -12.82 22.68
C SER A 104 15.42 -13.27 21.42
N GLU A 105 14.86 -14.21 20.66
CA GLU A 105 15.43 -14.67 19.38
C GLU A 105 15.56 -13.52 18.37
N ILE A 106 14.50 -12.72 18.18
CA ILE A 106 14.55 -11.63 17.22
C ILE A 106 15.44 -10.49 17.73
N GLN A 107 15.31 -10.08 18.99
CA GLN A 107 16.13 -9.00 19.55
C GLN A 107 17.62 -9.36 19.57
N GLY A 108 17.98 -10.59 19.96
CA GLY A 108 19.37 -11.05 19.93
C GLY A 108 19.94 -11.11 18.51
N PHE A 109 19.11 -11.44 17.51
CA PHE A 109 19.51 -11.33 16.10
C PHE A 109 19.76 -9.87 15.70
N LEU A 110 18.91 -8.93 16.11
CA LEU A 110 19.08 -7.51 15.81
C LEU A 110 20.32 -6.94 16.49
N GLU A 111 20.55 -7.26 17.76
CA GLU A 111 21.73 -6.83 18.52
C GLU A 111 23.04 -7.30 17.87
N LYS A 112 23.10 -8.55 17.40
CA LYS A 112 24.27 -9.10 16.71
C LYS A 112 24.57 -8.40 15.37
N ASN A 113 23.58 -7.77 14.76
CA ASN A 113 23.65 -7.23 13.40
C ASN A 113 23.30 -5.72 13.36
N ASP A 114 23.48 -5.00 14.47
CA ASP A 114 23.06 -3.62 14.68
C ASP A 114 23.56 -2.64 13.60
N GLU A 115 24.77 -2.86 13.09
CA GLU A 115 25.38 -2.06 12.04
C GLU A 115 24.57 -2.01 10.73
N TYR A 116 23.72 -3.01 10.45
CA TYR A 116 22.90 -3.09 9.22
C TYR A 116 21.52 -2.44 9.38
N TYR A 117 21.15 -2.00 10.58
CA TYR A 117 19.85 -1.36 10.87
C TYR A 117 19.97 0.14 11.13
N THR A 118 21.19 0.67 11.18
CA THR A 118 21.47 2.06 11.54
C THR A 118 22.00 2.86 10.36
N GLY A 119 21.62 4.13 10.25
CA GLY A 119 22.10 5.02 9.17
C GLY A 119 21.67 4.57 7.76
N VAL A 120 20.55 3.87 7.65
CA VAL A 120 20.03 3.37 6.38
C VAL A 120 19.10 4.37 5.70
N THR A 121 19.08 4.38 4.37
CA THR A 121 18.19 5.20 3.54
C THR A 121 17.38 4.29 2.63
N SER A 122 16.05 4.47 2.57
CA SER A 122 15.21 3.67 1.68
C SER A 122 15.56 3.92 0.21
N GLU A 123 15.63 2.86 -0.59
CA GLU A 123 15.85 2.92 -2.05
C GLU A 123 14.54 2.89 -2.84
N ALA A 124 13.40 3.00 -2.15
CA ALA A 124 12.11 3.08 -2.80
C ALA A 124 11.98 4.33 -3.68
N THR A 125 11.61 4.12 -4.95
CA THR A 125 11.34 5.19 -5.92
C THR A 125 9.84 5.49 -6.07
N ILE A 126 9.00 4.74 -5.37
CA ILE A 126 7.55 4.93 -5.31
C ILE A 126 7.18 5.53 -3.95
N ALA A 127 6.37 6.59 -3.93
CA ALA A 127 5.77 7.15 -2.72
C ALA A 127 4.26 6.95 -2.72
N VAL A 128 3.70 6.50 -1.60
CA VAL A 128 2.25 6.39 -1.37
C VAL A 128 1.82 7.40 -0.31
N HIS A 129 0.93 8.32 -0.68
CA HIS A 129 0.46 9.35 0.24
C HIS A 129 -0.57 8.81 1.25
N CYS A 130 -0.24 8.93 2.54
CA CYS A 130 -1.18 8.74 3.64
C CYS A 130 -1.74 10.09 4.10
N SER A 131 -2.81 10.57 3.46
CA SER A 131 -3.38 11.89 3.75
C SER A 131 -4.09 11.94 5.11
N MET A 132 -3.56 12.66 6.08
CA MET A 132 -4.27 12.98 7.32
C MET A 132 -5.30 14.10 7.10
N GLN A 133 -5.05 15.03 6.18
CA GLN A 133 -6.04 16.05 5.79
C GLN A 133 -7.33 15.40 5.28
N THR A 134 -7.23 14.47 4.33
CA THR A 134 -8.37 13.70 3.83
C THR A 134 -8.98 12.88 4.98
N SER A 135 -8.15 12.23 5.81
CA SER A 135 -8.66 11.51 6.98
C SER A 135 -9.53 12.37 7.88
N THR A 136 -9.14 13.61 8.12
CA THR A 136 -9.79 14.51 9.07
C THR A 136 -11.00 15.22 8.47
N TYR A 137 -10.87 15.80 7.28
CA TYR A 137 -11.84 16.77 6.76
C TYR A 137 -12.75 16.24 5.66
N TYR A 138 -12.35 15.19 4.95
CA TYR A 138 -13.11 14.72 3.80
C TYR A 138 -14.43 14.08 4.19
N ILE A 139 -15.50 14.62 3.58
CA ILE A 139 -16.80 14.00 3.34
C ILE A 139 -17.12 14.40 1.90
N SER A 140 -17.42 13.43 1.03
CA SER A 140 -17.82 13.73 -0.34
C SER A 140 -19.10 14.56 -0.38
N GLU A 141 -19.15 15.55 -1.26
CA GLU A 141 -20.37 16.28 -1.58
C GLU A 141 -21.34 15.44 -2.43
N ILE A 142 -20.89 14.32 -3.00
CA ILE A 142 -21.69 13.43 -3.85
C ILE A 142 -22.52 12.51 -2.95
N SER A 143 -23.78 12.88 -2.74
CA SER A 143 -24.70 12.19 -1.83
C SER A 143 -24.94 10.72 -2.21
N GLU A 144 -24.88 10.40 -3.50
CA GLU A 144 -25.12 9.08 -4.08
C GLU A 144 -24.09 8.04 -3.65
N LEU A 145 -22.90 8.48 -3.23
CA LEU A 145 -21.85 7.59 -2.69
C LEU A 145 -22.23 7.03 -1.32
N TYR A 146 -23.16 7.65 -0.62
CA TYR A 146 -23.65 7.24 0.69
C TYR A 146 -24.95 6.45 0.62
N ARG A 147 -25.27 5.85 -0.53
CA ARG A 147 -26.35 4.87 -0.62
C ARG A 147 -26.01 3.67 0.26
N ASP A 148 -27.00 3.19 1.01
CA ASP A 148 -26.91 1.91 1.70
C ASP A 148 -26.87 0.78 0.65
N LEU A 149 -25.72 0.12 0.56
CA LEU A 149 -25.43 -0.91 -0.43
C LEU A 149 -25.73 -2.34 0.07
N GLY A 150 -26.08 -2.49 1.36
CA GLY A 150 -26.15 -3.78 2.03
C GLY A 150 -24.80 -4.49 2.09
N THR A 151 -24.84 -5.81 2.28
CA THR A 151 -23.63 -6.65 2.38
C THR A 151 -23.14 -7.16 1.03
N GLY A 152 -23.95 -7.08 -0.03
CA GLY A 152 -23.66 -7.68 -1.33
C GLY A 152 -23.62 -9.21 -1.32
N ARG A 153 -24.00 -9.86 -0.21
CA ARG A 153 -24.01 -11.33 -0.10
C ARG A 153 -25.22 -11.89 -0.83
N GLU A 154 -24.98 -12.90 -1.66
CA GLU A 154 -26.03 -13.69 -2.29
C GLU A 154 -26.30 -14.96 -1.50
N ARG A 155 -27.56 -15.19 -1.14
CA ARG A 155 -28.07 -16.46 -0.59
C ARG A 155 -29.46 -16.71 -1.13
N ASP A 156 -29.76 -17.96 -1.45
CA ASP A 156 -31.08 -18.37 -1.96
C ASP A 156 -31.52 -17.55 -3.19
N LEU A 157 -30.57 -17.22 -4.09
CA LEU A 157 -30.75 -16.39 -5.29
C LEU A 157 -31.17 -14.93 -5.01
N ILE A 158 -31.02 -14.47 -3.76
CA ILE A 158 -31.28 -13.09 -3.33
C ILE A 158 -29.95 -12.45 -2.94
N VAL A 159 -29.62 -11.34 -3.61
CA VAL A 159 -28.49 -10.49 -3.21
C VAL A 159 -28.98 -9.43 -2.23
N ASP A 160 -28.35 -9.35 -1.06
CA ASP A 160 -28.54 -8.22 -0.15
C ASP A 160 -27.95 -6.95 -0.75
N ARG A 161 -28.82 -6.06 -1.23
CA ARG A 161 -28.48 -4.76 -1.84
C ARG A 161 -28.72 -3.59 -0.91
N GLY A 162 -29.02 -3.85 0.37
CA GLY A 162 -29.41 -2.84 1.34
C GLY A 162 -30.71 -2.13 0.95
N THR A 163 -30.96 -0.99 1.58
CA THR A 163 -32.16 -0.18 1.33
C THR A 163 -32.05 0.70 0.08
N GLY A 164 -30.85 0.92 -0.47
CA GLY A 164 -30.59 1.83 -1.59
C GLY A 164 -30.83 3.31 -1.28
N LYS A 165 -31.25 3.64 -0.05
CA LYS A 165 -31.50 5.00 0.42
C LYS A 165 -30.18 5.71 0.68
N VAL A 166 -30.14 7.00 0.38
CA VAL A 166 -29.01 7.86 0.72
C VAL A 166 -29.00 8.08 2.23
N ILE A 167 -27.90 7.71 2.88
CA ILE A 167 -27.66 7.97 4.30
C ILE A 167 -27.53 9.48 4.50
N VAL A 168 -28.30 10.09 5.40
CA VAL A 168 -28.26 11.54 5.68
C VAL A 168 -27.50 11.89 6.96
N ASP A 169 -27.16 10.89 7.79
CA ASP A 169 -26.41 11.08 9.03
C ASP A 169 -24.92 11.42 8.76
N TRP A 170 -24.50 12.60 9.21
CA TRP A 170 -23.15 13.11 8.97
C TRP A 170 -22.06 12.28 9.62
N ASN A 171 -22.30 11.74 10.82
CA ASN A 171 -21.33 10.88 11.51
C ASN A 171 -21.08 9.60 10.73
N THR A 172 -22.13 8.99 10.19
CA THR A 172 -22.05 7.79 9.35
C THR A 172 -21.35 8.09 8.03
N ARG A 173 -21.69 9.19 7.35
CA ARG A 173 -20.98 9.63 6.14
C ARG A 173 -19.50 9.86 6.40
N LYS A 174 -19.15 10.49 7.53
CA LYS A 174 -17.77 10.71 7.92
C LYS A 174 -17.03 9.39 8.12
N ARG A 175 -17.62 8.46 8.87
CA ARG A 175 -17.06 7.11 9.08
C ARG A 175 -16.83 6.38 7.75
N LEU A 176 -17.79 6.39 6.84
CA LEU A 176 -17.66 5.78 5.51
C LEU A 176 -16.54 6.41 4.69
N SER A 177 -16.37 7.74 4.78
CA SER A 177 -15.32 8.48 4.08
C SER A 177 -13.93 8.18 4.66
N GLU A 178 -13.82 8.07 5.99
CA GLU A 178 -12.60 7.64 6.68
C GLU A 178 -12.22 6.20 6.33
N GLU A 179 -13.21 5.29 6.32
CA GLU A 179 -12.99 3.91 5.92
C GLU A 179 -12.55 3.84 4.44
N ALA A 180 -13.19 4.62 3.57
CA ALA A 180 -12.82 4.66 2.17
C ALA A 180 -11.38 5.13 1.95
N LYS A 181 -10.96 6.17 2.67
CA LYS A 181 -9.56 6.62 2.68
C LYS A 181 -8.62 5.53 3.19
N GLY A 182 -8.93 4.95 4.35
CA GLY A 182 -8.08 3.97 5.03
C GLY A 182 -7.91 2.67 4.22
N SER A 183 -8.99 2.21 3.60
CA SER A 183 -8.99 1.03 2.73
C SER A 183 -8.36 1.31 1.37
N SER A 184 -8.51 2.52 0.82
CA SER A 184 -7.80 2.92 -0.41
C SER A 184 -6.29 2.89 -0.20
N PHE A 185 -5.80 3.52 0.86
CA PHE A 185 -4.38 3.49 1.21
C PHE A 185 -3.88 2.06 1.43
N LEU A 186 -4.59 1.26 2.25
CA LEU A 186 -4.26 -0.13 2.53
C LEU A 186 -4.14 -0.96 1.25
N GLY A 187 -5.09 -0.83 0.32
CA GLY A 187 -5.10 -1.63 -0.91
C GLY A 187 -3.94 -1.31 -1.85
N PHE A 188 -3.50 -0.05 -1.93
CA PHE A 188 -2.28 0.29 -2.68
C PHE A 188 -1.04 -0.31 -2.02
N CYS A 189 -0.87 -0.16 -0.70
CA CYS A 189 0.27 -0.76 0.01
C CYS A 189 0.32 -2.28 -0.15
N GLN A 190 -0.82 -2.97 0.05
CA GLN A 190 -0.92 -4.41 -0.15
C GLN A 190 -0.62 -4.81 -1.60
N SER A 191 -1.09 -4.04 -2.58
CA SER A 191 -0.82 -4.33 -3.99
C SER A 191 0.66 -4.23 -4.31
N LEU A 192 1.33 -3.18 -3.83
CA LEU A 192 2.76 -2.95 -4.06
C LEU A 192 3.63 -4.01 -3.38
N TRP A 193 3.37 -4.33 -2.11
CA TRP A 193 4.09 -5.43 -1.43
C TRP A 193 3.92 -6.76 -2.15
N ARG A 194 2.69 -7.10 -2.54
CA ARG A 194 2.39 -8.35 -3.26
C ARG A 194 2.87 -8.35 -4.72
N GLY A 195 3.24 -7.18 -5.24
CA GLY A 195 3.88 -7.01 -6.55
C GLY A 195 5.39 -6.79 -6.45
N HIS A 196 5.99 -6.95 -5.26
CA HIS A 196 7.41 -6.74 -4.98
C HIS A 196 7.93 -5.37 -5.45
N MET A 197 7.15 -4.32 -5.20
CA MET A 197 7.48 -2.94 -5.55
C MET A 197 7.82 -2.16 -4.26
N PRO A 198 9.11 -1.96 -3.92
CA PRO A 198 9.50 -1.15 -2.77
C PRO A 198 8.90 0.26 -2.83
N PHE A 199 8.27 0.69 -1.74
CA PHE A 199 7.61 2.00 -1.66
C PHE A 199 7.82 2.64 -0.29
N ASP A 200 7.84 3.97 -0.26
CA ASP A 200 7.75 4.76 0.95
C ASP A 200 6.33 5.25 1.19
N VAL A 201 5.99 5.48 2.45
CA VAL A 201 4.80 6.27 2.81
C VAL A 201 5.24 7.71 2.94
N ILE A 202 4.45 8.64 2.41
CA ILE A 202 4.63 10.08 2.63
C ILE A 202 3.38 10.66 3.29
N LEU A 203 3.55 11.68 4.11
CA LEU A 203 2.46 12.38 4.80
C LEU A 203 2.14 13.70 4.09
N ASP A 204 1.10 14.42 4.54
CA ASP A 204 0.68 15.69 3.92
C ASP A 204 1.82 16.74 3.90
N THR A 205 2.65 16.80 4.95
CA THR A 205 3.84 17.68 5.02
C THR A 205 4.94 17.29 4.03
N GLY A 206 4.97 16.03 3.59
CA GLY A 206 5.89 15.51 2.58
C GLY A 206 5.47 15.81 1.14
N LEU A 207 4.29 16.38 0.91
CA LEU A 207 3.85 16.86 -0.41
C LEU A 207 4.44 18.24 -0.74
N ASN A 208 5.77 18.30 -0.80
CA ASN A 208 6.54 19.49 -1.13
C ASN A 208 7.63 19.15 -2.17
N THR A 209 8.15 20.16 -2.87
CA THR A 209 9.11 19.98 -3.97
C THR A 209 10.36 19.23 -3.53
N GLN A 210 10.92 19.54 -2.35
CA GLN A 210 12.16 18.91 -1.86
C GLN A 210 11.98 17.41 -1.62
N THR A 211 10.90 17.00 -0.95
CA THR A 211 10.63 15.59 -0.67
C THR A 211 10.27 14.83 -1.94
N LEU A 212 9.46 15.42 -2.83
CA LEU A 212 8.98 14.74 -4.04
C LEU A 212 10.09 14.44 -5.06
N GLN A 213 11.17 15.23 -5.10
CA GLN A 213 12.32 15.01 -6.00
C GLN A 213 13.01 13.65 -5.81
N ARG A 214 12.88 13.03 -4.63
CA ARG A 214 13.44 11.69 -4.35
C ARG A 214 12.73 10.57 -5.12
N TYR A 215 11.48 10.77 -5.49
CA TYR A 215 10.63 9.73 -6.06
C TYR A 215 10.52 9.83 -7.58
N LYS A 216 10.14 8.73 -8.22
CA LYS A 216 9.78 8.66 -9.64
C LYS A 216 8.28 8.56 -9.84
N VAL A 217 7.58 7.87 -8.93
CA VAL A 217 6.13 7.75 -8.94
C VAL A 217 5.55 8.19 -7.60
N LEU A 218 4.58 9.11 -7.65
CA LEU A 218 3.73 9.48 -6.52
C LEU A 218 2.35 8.86 -6.70
N ILE A 219 1.87 8.14 -5.68
CA ILE A 219 0.55 7.55 -5.62
C ILE A 219 -0.30 8.33 -4.62
N LEU A 220 -1.47 8.79 -5.06
CA LEU A 220 -2.48 9.50 -4.27
C LEU A 220 -3.77 8.65 -4.15
N PRO A 221 -3.86 7.75 -3.15
CA PRO A 221 -5.05 6.94 -2.91
C PRO A 221 -6.20 7.81 -2.38
N ASN A 222 -7.05 8.31 -3.28
CA ASN A 222 -8.13 9.24 -2.96
C ASN A 222 -7.68 10.35 -2.00
N SER A 223 -6.57 11.04 -2.32
CA SER A 223 -6.10 12.20 -1.56
C SER A 223 -7.01 13.39 -1.88
N ALA A 224 -8.23 13.35 -1.35
CA ALA A 224 -9.31 14.25 -1.75
C ALA A 224 -9.10 15.69 -1.28
N CYS A 225 -8.48 15.86 -0.11
CA CYS A 225 -8.12 17.16 0.46
C CYS A 225 -6.65 17.45 0.21
N LEU A 226 -6.35 18.53 -0.54
CA LEU A 226 -5.01 19.03 -0.80
C LEU A 226 -4.99 20.56 -0.76
N SER A 227 -3.96 21.16 -0.18
CA SER A 227 -3.77 22.61 -0.22
C SER A 227 -3.30 23.08 -1.59
N ALA A 228 -3.43 24.39 -1.85
CA ALA A 228 -2.91 25.02 -3.05
C ALA A 228 -1.39 24.82 -3.21
N THR A 229 -0.62 24.85 -2.11
CA THR A 229 0.84 24.65 -2.14
C THR A 229 1.20 23.21 -2.49
N GLN A 230 0.47 22.23 -1.97
CA GLN A 230 0.67 20.82 -2.28
C GLN A 230 0.34 20.52 -3.75
N ILE A 231 -0.76 21.09 -4.27
CA ILE A 231 -1.12 20.97 -5.68
C ILE A 231 -0.03 21.54 -6.58
N SER A 232 0.52 22.71 -6.26
CA SER A 232 1.64 23.30 -7.00
C SER A 232 2.88 22.42 -6.98
N ALA A 233 3.26 21.87 -5.82
CA ALA A 233 4.40 20.97 -5.70
C ALA A 233 4.21 19.68 -6.52
N ILE A 234 3.00 19.12 -6.54
CA ILE A 234 2.68 17.94 -7.36
C ILE A 234 2.74 18.27 -8.85
N LYS A 235 2.20 19.42 -9.28
CA LYS A 235 2.29 19.87 -10.68
C LYS A 235 3.73 20.08 -11.11
N GLU A 236 4.57 20.63 -10.26
CA GLU A 236 6.01 20.80 -10.50
C GLU A 236 6.72 19.45 -10.60
N PHE A 237 6.47 18.55 -9.64
CA PHE A 237 7.02 17.19 -9.63
C PHE A 237 6.73 16.45 -10.93
N VAL A 238 5.46 16.43 -11.37
CA VAL A 238 5.10 15.81 -12.65
C VAL A 238 5.69 16.59 -13.83
N GLY A 239 5.65 17.93 -13.77
CA GLY A 239 6.22 18.79 -14.80
C GLY A 239 7.71 18.62 -15.04
N ASN A 240 8.44 18.13 -14.03
CA ASN A 240 9.88 17.83 -14.06
C ASN A 240 10.19 16.34 -14.35
N GLY A 241 9.21 15.56 -14.81
CA GLY A 241 9.39 14.18 -15.24
C GLY A 241 8.89 13.12 -14.26
N GLY A 242 8.50 13.54 -13.06
CA GLY A 242 7.81 12.68 -12.09
C GLY A 242 6.50 12.14 -12.65
N LYS A 243 6.04 11.03 -12.08
CA LYS A 243 4.83 10.34 -12.53
C LYS A 243 3.80 10.29 -11.42
N LEU A 244 2.53 10.47 -11.75
CA LEU A 244 1.44 10.51 -10.77
C LEU A 244 0.47 9.34 -11.00
N LEU A 245 0.05 8.66 -9.95
CA LEU A 245 -1.11 7.78 -9.96
C LEU A 245 -2.11 8.32 -8.96
N ALA A 246 -3.26 8.81 -9.42
CA ALA A 246 -4.32 9.30 -8.53
C ALA A 246 -5.60 8.50 -8.69
N THR A 247 -6.45 8.53 -7.67
CA THR A 247 -7.76 7.87 -7.73
C THR A 247 -8.91 8.76 -7.29
N PHE A 248 -10.09 8.49 -7.85
CA PHE A 248 -11.38 8.98 -7.38
C PHE A 248 -11.41 10.51 -7.18
N GLU A 249 -11.77 11.01 -6.00
CA GLU A 249 -11.96 12.44 -5.72
C GLU A 249 -10.66 13.18 -5.36
N THR A 250 -9.49 12.65 -5.76
CA THR A 250 -8.19 13.30 -5.51
C THR A 250 -8.19 14.75 -5.98
N SER A 251 -7.73 15.66 -5.12
CA SER A 251 -7.66 17.13 -5.33
C SER A 251 -8.99 17.88 -5.48
N LEU A 252 -10.15 17.26 -5.21
CA LEU A 252 -11.43 17.95 -5.35
C LEU A 252 -11.72 18.97 -4.24
N TYR A 253 -11.06 18.83 -3.09
CA TYR A 253 -11.26 19.66 -1.91
C TYR A 253 -9.94 20.28 -1.46
N ASP A 254 -10.01 21.45 -0.81
CA ASP A 254 -8.88 22.06 -0.12
C ASP A 254 -8.47 21.26 1.12
N GLU A 255 -7.41 21.68 1.82
CA GLU A 255 -6.89 21.00 3.00
C GLU A 255 -7.86 20.94 4.19
N ARG A 256 -8.99 21.65 4.11
CA ARG A 256 -10.07 21.70 5.12
C ARG A 256 -11.37 21.07 4.63
N GLY A 257 -11.35 20.38 3.49
CA GLY A 257 -12.51 19.65 2.97
C GLY A 257 -13.54 20.51 2.25
N ARG A 258 -13.22 21.76 1.87
CA ARG A 258 -14.10 22.62 1.08
C ARG A 258 -13.82 22.42 -0.40
N ARG A 259 -14.85 22.39 -1.25
CA ARG A 259 -14.67 22.32 -2.70
C ARG A 259 -13.74 23.43 -3.20
N THR A 260 -12.80 23.07 -4.06
CA THR A 260 -11.83 24.02 -4.64
C THR A 260 -11.78 23.90 -6.15
N GLU A 261 -11.44 24.97 -6.84
CA GLU A 261 -11.17 24.97 -8.30
C GLU A 261 -9.67 24.77 -8.61
N ASN A 262 -8.79 24.95 -7.63
CA ASN A 262 -7.38 24.58 -7.80
C ASN A 262 -7.28 23.05 -7.68
N ARG A 263 -7.16 22.36 -8.81
CA ARG A 263 -7.19 20.89 -8.90
C ARG A 263 -6.03 20.36 -9.75
N LEU A 264 -5.84 19.05 -9.71
CA LEU A 264 -4.90 18.32 -10.57
C LEU A 264 -5.50 17.93 -11.92
N ASN A 265 -6.67 18.46 -12.31
CA ASN A 265 -7.39 18.07 -13.53
C ASN A 265 -6.53 18.08 -14.80
N GLU A 266 -5.74 19.12 -15.03
CA GLU A 266 -4.84 19.22 -16.20
C GLU A 266 -3.75 18.13 -16.19
N VAL A 267 -3.26 17.76 -15.01
CA VAL A 267 -2.24 16.70 -14.84
C VAL A 267 -2.88 15.34 -15.09
N LEU A 268 -4.07 15.13 -14.55
CA LEU A 268 -4.81 13.87 -14.63
C LEU A 268 -5.54 13.67 -15.97
N GLY A 269 -5.51 14.66 -16.87
CA GLY A 269 -6.23 14.61 -18.14
C GLY A 269 -7.75 14.68 -17.99
N ILE A 270 -8.26 15.31 -16.93
CA ILE A 270 -9.70 15.43 -16.66
C ILE A 270 -10.24 16.69 -17.32
N LYS A 271 -11.17 16.55 -18.26
CA LYS A 271 -11.90 17.67 -18.86
C LYS A 271 -13.10 18.07 -18.02
N GLU A 272 -13.90 17.09 -17.61
CA GLU A 272 -15.18 17.33 -16.92
C GLU A 272 -15.50 16.17 -15.97
N ILE A 273 -16.01 16.52 -14.79
CA ILE A 273 -16.58 15.58 -13.84
C ILE A 273 -18.10 15.67 -13.96
N VAL A 274 -18.71 14.65 -14.57
CA VAL A 274 -20.16 14.64 -14.87
C VAL A 274 -20.98 14.20 -13.67
N GLY A 275 -20.42 13.33 -12.83
CA GLY A 275 -21.10 12.74 -11.67
C GLY A 275 -20.53 11.37 -11.35
N THR A 276 -21.40 10.44 -10.95
CA THR A 276 -21.01 9.07 -10.58
C THR A 276 -21.90 8.03 -11.28
N PHE A 277 -21.39 6.81 -11.38
CA PHE A 277 -22.27 5.66 -11.59
C PHE A 277 -23.05 5.39 -10.30
N PRO A 278 -24.24 4.76 -10.39
CA PRO A 278 -24.94 4.28 -9.20
C PRO A 278 -24.00 3.43 -8.33
N ALA A 279 -23.84 3.82 -7.06
CA ALA A 279 -23.10 3.01 -6.11
C ALA A 279 -23.92 1.76 -5.82
N VAL A 280 -23.43 0.61 -6.27
CA VAL A 280 -24.08 -0.69 -6.10
C VAL A 280 -23.05 -1.79 -5.91
N LEU A 281 -23.38 -2.77 -5.06
CA LEU A 281 -22.65 -4.03 -4.97
C LEU A 281 -23.35 -5.08 -5.86
N GLY A 282 -22.60 -5.72 -6.76
CA GLY A 282 -23.11 -6.74 -7.67
C GLY A 282 -22.48 -6.68 -9.06
N GLU A 283 -23.10 -7.39 -10.02
CA GLU A 283 -22.62 -7.58 -11.40
C GLU A 283 -22.40 -6.26 -12.15
N ASN A 284 -21.19 -5.72 -12.06
CA ASN A 284 -20.76 -4.57 -12.82
C ASN A 284 -19.32 -4.78 -13.25
N TYR A 285 -19.00 -4.32 -14.46
CA TYR A 285 -17.74 -4.65 -15.11
C TYR A 285 -17.07 -3.44 -15.74
N MET A 286 -15.78 -3.61 -15.99
CA MET A 286 -14.95 -2.82 -16.88
C MET A 286 -14.53 -3.71 -18.04
N ARG A 287 -14.20 -3.10 -19.18
CA ARG A 287 -13.66 -3.83 -20.33
C ARG A 287 -12.32 -3.25 -20.75
N VAL A 288 -11.40 -4.15 -21.02
CA VAL A 288 -10.08 -3.86 -21.59
C VAL A 288 -10.26 -3.63 -23.10
N MET A 289 -9.95 -2.43 -23.57
CA MET A 289 -10.18 -2.02 -24.96
C MET A 289 -9.00 -2.33 -25.88
N GLU A 290 -7.80 -2.38 -25.30
CA GLU A 290 -6.52 -2.69 -25.93
C GLU A 290 -5.70 -3.57 -24.99
N ASP A 291 -4.75 -4.34 -25.53
CA ASP A 291 -3.92 -5.22 -24.69
C ASP A 291 -3.22 -4.40 -23.59
N TYR A 292 -3.47 -4.80 -22.35
CA TYR A 292 -2.93 -4.18 -21.14
C TYR A 292 -2.43 -5.29 -20.22
N PRO A 293 -1.24 -5.85 -20.48
CA PRO A 293 -0.74 -7.05 -19.82
C PRO A 293 -0.89 -6.99 -18.29
N PRO A 294 -1.37 -8.07 -17.64
CA PRO A 294 -1.61 -9.40 -18.21
C PRO A 294 -2.96 -9.55 -18.95
N PHE A 295 -3.74 -8.48 -19.08
CA PHE A 295 -5.07 -8.52 -19.68
C PHE A 295 -5.04 -8.32 -21.20
N ARG A 296 -5.74 -9.18 -21.91
CA ARG A 296 -5.95 -9.04 -23.36
C ARG A 296 -7.18 -8.19 -23.66
N LYS A 297 -7.21 -7.58 -24.85
CA LYS A 297 -8.38 -6.89 -25.40
C LYS A 297 -9.65 -7.74 -25.28
N GLY A 298 -10.74 -7.09 -24.87
CA GLY A 298 -12.06 -7.70 -24.66
C GLY A 298 -12.26 -8.31 -23.28
N ARG A 299 -11.21 -8.51 -22.48
CA ARG A 299 -11.32 -9.06 -21.12
C ARG A 299 -12.22 -8.18 -20.25
N LEU A 300 -13.17 -8.83 -19.57
CA LEU A 300 -13.98 -8.23 -18.52
C LEU A 300 -13.23 -8.26 -17.19
N LEU A 301 -13.30 -7.16 -16.46
CA LEU A 301 -12.78 -7.01 -15.10
C LEU A 301 -13.92 -6.59 -14.16
N PRO A 302 -13.95 -7.07 -12.91
CA PRO A 302 -14.99 -6.67 -11.97
C PRO A 302 -14.86 -5.18 -11.60
N ARG A 303 -15.98 -4.46 -11.52
CA ARG A 303 -16.04 -3.05 -11.14
C ARG A 303 -16.52 -2.89 -9.71
N GLY A 304 -15.84 -2.07 -8.92
CA GLY A 304 -16.29 -1.70 -7.58
C GLY A 304 -17.50 -0.74 -7.57
N PRO A 305 -18.10 -0.49 -6.40
CA PRO A 305 -19.30 0.34 -6.28
C PRO A 305 -19.04 1.84 -6.53
N TYR A 306 -17.85 2.35 -6.20
CA TYR A 306 -17.58 3.79 -6.20
C TYR A 306 -16.80 4.20 -7.44
N CYS A 307 -17.52 4.65 -8.48
CA CYS A 307 -16.97 5.05 -9.77
C CYS A 307 -17.51 6.41 -10.22
N MET A 308 -16.62 7.30 -10.65
CA MET A 308 -16.93 8.61 -11.19
C MET A 308 -17.10 8.56 -12.71
N LYS A 309 -17.99 9.41 -13.23
CA LYS A 309 -18.18 9.65 -14.66
C LYS A 309 -17.32 10.84 -15.07
N ILE A 310 -16.25 10.56 -15.80
CA ILE A 310 -15.23 11.54 -16.17
C ILE A 310 -15.14 11.63 -17.68
N LYS A 311 -15.25 12.84 -18.24
CA LYS A 311 -14.87 13.05 -19.65
C LYS A 311 -13.38 13.34 -19.71
N PRO A 312 -12.60 12.58 -20.50
CA PRO A 312 -11.18 12.84 -20.67
C PRO A 312 -10.94 14.16 -21.43
N ALA A 313 -9.79 14.77 -21.19
CA ALA A 313 -9.23 15.81 -22.04
C ALA A 313 -8.81 15.23 -23.40
N ARG A 314 -8.40 16.11 -24.32
CA ARG A 314 -7.93 15.70 -25.64
C ARG A 314 -6.64 14.87 -25.48
N ASP A 315 -6.47 13.86 -26.34
CA ASP A 315 -5.26 13.04 -26.45
C ASP A 315 -4.91 12.21 -25.20
N VAL A 316 -5.85 12.08 -24.24
CA VAL A 316 -5.72 11.17 -23.09
C VAL A 316 -6.00 9.74 -23.56
N TYR A 317 -5.08 8.83 -23.25
CA TYR A 317 -5.22 7.41 -23.57
C TYR A 317 -6.08 6.68 -22.55
N THR A 318 -7.08 5.92 -23.00
CA THR A 318 -8.08 5.25 -22.14
C THR A 318 -8.18 3.76 -22.43
N PRO A 319 -7.22 2.94 -21.95
CA PRO A 319 -7.15 1.51 -22.29
C PRO A 319 -8.27 0.66 -21.70
N ILE A 320 -9.02 1.17 -20.72
CA ILE A 320 -10.07 0.44 -20.01
C ILE A 320 -11.28 1.36 -19.87
N MET A 321 -12.46 0.85 -20.23
CA MET A 321 -13.74 1.56 -20.16
C MET A 321 -14.66 0.92 -19.13
N PHE A 322 -15.48 1.72 -18.45
CA PHE A 322 -16.59 1.17 -17.67
C PHE A 322 -17.70 0.67 -18.60
N LEU A 323 -18.42 -0.38 -18.21
CA LEU A 323 -19.72 -0.69 -18.78
C LEU A 323 -20.81 0.10 -18.05
N GLU A 324 -21.93 0.36 -18.73
CA GLU A 324 -23.11 0.96 -18.08
C GLU A 324 -23.65 0.08 -16.94
N HIS A 325 -24.41 0.65 -16.01
CA HIS A 325 -24.88 -0.07 -14.82
C HIS A 325 -25.88 -1.18 -15.15
N ILE A 326 -25.62 -2.41 -14.70
CA ILE A 326 -26.57 -3.52 -14.81
C ILE A 326 -27.62 -3.40 -13.68
N PRO A 327 -28.91 -3.19 -14.00
CA PRO A 327 -29.89 -2.85 -12.97
C PRO A 327 -30.26 -4.02 -12.04
N ARG A 328 -30.18 -5.27 -12.51
CA ARG A 328 -30.51 -6.48 -11.74
C ARG A 328 -29.50 -7.59 -12.05
N VAL A 329 -29.33 -8.50 -11.09
CA VAL A 329 -28.52 -9.70 -11.31
C VAL A 329 -29.15 -10.57 -12.40
N TYR A 330 -28.33 -11.36 -13.09
CA TYR A 330 -28.74 -12.27 -14.17
C TYR A 330 -29.30 -11.56 -15.42
N MET A 331 -28.93 -10.29 -15.63
CA MET A 331 -29.24 -9.57 -16.87
C MET A 331 -28.08 -9.65 -17.86
N PRO A 332 -28.34 -9.49 -19.17
CA PRO A 332 -27.28 -9.35 -20.16
C PRO A 332 -26.30 -8.23 -19.82
N LEU A 333 -25.04 -8.38 -20.25
CA LEU A 333 -24.05 -7.32 -20.15
C LEU A 333 -24.55 -6.06 -20.85
N THR A 334 -24.36 -4.94 -20.18
CA THR A 334 -24.58 -3.61 -20.71
C THR A 334 -23.51 -3.22 -21.71
N GLU A 335 -23.81 -2.20 -22.51
CA GLU A 335 -22.86 -1.59 -23.43
C GLU A 335 -21.70 -0.89 -22.70
N GLU A 336 -20.62 -0.66 -23.45
CA GLU A 336 -19.51 0.17 -23.00
C GLU A 336 -20.01 1.60 -22.80
N SER A 337 -19.71 2.17 -21.63
CA SER A 337 -19.99 3.58 -21.39
C SER A 337 -18.97 4.45 -22.14
N ILE A 338 -19.30 5.73 -22.30
CA ILE A 338 -18.34 6.74 -22.78
C ILE A 338 -17.32 7.17 -21.70
N TYR A 339 -17.38 6.59 -20.50
CA TYR A 339 -16.56 6.98 -19.36
C TYR A 339 -15.44 5.96 -19.12
N PRO A 340 -14.17 6.40 -19.12
CA PRO A 340 -13.04 5.50 -18.93
C PRO A 340 -12.94 5.02 -17.49
N ALA A 341 -12.40 3.82 -17.30
CA ALA A 341 -12.06 3.25 -16.00
C ALA A 341 -10.57 3.37 -15.65
N LEU A 342 -9.74 3.71 -16.64
CA LEU A 342 -8.33 4.10 -16.50
C LEU A 342 -8.00 5.14 -17.57
N MET A 343 -7.38 6.24 -17.14
CA MET A 343 -6.88 7.30 -18.00
C MET A 343 -5.37 7.44 -17.85
N LEU A 344 -4.66 7.60 -18.95
CA LEU A 344 -3.22 7.85 -19.02
C LEU A 344 -2.99 9.16 -19.78
N ASN A 345 -2.37 10.13 -19.12
CA ASN A 345 -2.17 11.48 -19.64
C ASN A 345 -0.68 11.84 -19.58
N GLU A 346 -0.16 12.46 -20.64
CA GLU A 346 1.16 13.08 -20.60
C GLU A 346 1.01 14.52 -20.08
N TYR A 347 1.95 14.95 -19.23
CA TYR A 347 1.93 16.31 -18.69
C TYR A 347 3.35 16.86 -18.66
N LYS A 348 3.66 17.75 -19.60
CA LYS A 348 5.03 18.26 -19.84
C LYS A 348 5.98 17.08 -20.05
N THR A 349 7.00 16.89 -19.21
CA THR A 349 7.93 15.74 -19.30
C THR A 349 7.48 14.55 -18.44
N GLY A 350 6.47 14.73 -17.60
CA GLY A 350 5.86 13.72 -16.75
C GLY A 350 4.70 12.99 -17.42
N ALA A 351 4.04 12.14 -16.63
CA ALA A 351 2.77 11.52 -17.01
C ALA A 351 1.94 11.20 -15.77
N ALA A 352 0.65 10.99 -15.96
CA ALA A 352 -0.27 10.62 -14.91
C ALA A 352 -1.16 9.45 -15.34
N ALA A 353 -1.39 8.54 -14.39
CA ALA A 353 -2.46 7.57 -14.44
C ALA A 353 -3.58 7.99 -13.48
N TYR A 354 -4.82 7.88 -13.93
CA TYR A 354 -5.98 8.21 -13.11
C TYR A 354 -7.02 7.10 -13.17
N PHE A 355 -7.36 6.55 -12.01
CA PHE A 355 -8.50 5.65 -11.84
C PHE A 355 -9.68 6.47 -11.30
N PRO A 356 -10.74 6.70 -12.08
CA PRO A 356 -11.97 7.34 -11.60
C PRO A 356 -12.81 6.40 -10.73
N GLN A 357 -12.16 5.58 -9.90
CA GLN A 357 -12.79 4.63 -8.99
C GLN A 357 -11.91 4.42 -7.76
N LEU A 358 -12.52 3.98 -6.65
CA LEU A 358 -11.79 3.58 -5.45
C LEU A 358 -11.20 2.17 -5.59
N ILE A 359 -10.32 1.95 -6.58
CA ILE A 359 -9.72 0.63 -6.88
C ILE A 359 -8.92 0.06 -5.69
N GLY A 360 -8.19 0.91 -4.96
CA GLY A 360 -7.46 0.50 -3.75
C GLY A 360 -8.41 -0.01 -2.67
N LEU A 361 -9.54 0.68 -2.43
CA LEU A 361 -10.56 0.23 -1.49
C LEU A 361 -11.14 -1.11 -1.93
N PHE A 362 -11.46 -1.22 -3.22
CA PHE A 362 -12.04 -2.43 -3.77
C PHE A 362 -11.09 -3.63 -3.61
N TYR A 363 -9.80 -3.45 -3.89
CA TYR A 363 -8.80 -4.48 -3.62
C TYR A 363 -8.66 -4.81 -2.13
N ALA A 364 -8.58 -3.81 -1.24
CA ALA A 364 -8.43 -4.05 0.19
C ALA A 364 -9.59 -4.85 0.80
N ARG A 365 -10.81 -4.66 0.29
CA ARG A 365 -12.01 -5.36 0.76
C ARG A 365 -12.19 -6.76 0.16
N TYR A 366 -11.94 -6.91 -1.14
CA TYR A 366 -12.29 -8.14 -1.87
C TYR A 366 -11.10 -9.00 -2.27
N LYS A 367 -9.88 -8.43 -2.26
CA LYS A 367 -8.62 -9.11 -2.58
C LYS A 367 -8.59 -9.80 -3.95
N MET A 368 -9.45 -9.35 -4.86
CA MET A 368 -9.50 -9.84 -6.25
C MET A 368 -8.17 -9.54 -6.94
N GLU A 369 -7.48 -10.59 -7.37
CA GLU A 369 -6.12 -10.50 -7.92
C GLU A 369 -6.08 -9.67 -9.21
N GLU A 370 -7.17 -9.60 -9.97
CA GLU A 370 -7.32 -8.70 -11.11
C GLU A 370 -7.09 -7.23 -10.74
N MET A 371 -7.58 -6.79 -9.58
CA MET A 371 -7.39 -5.40 -9.14
C MET A 371 -5.94 -5.14 -8.73
N ARG A 372 -5.28 -6.12 -8.09
CA ARG A 372 -3.84 -6.04 -7.81
C ARG A 372 -3.04 -5.94 -9.09
N TYR A 373 -3.27 -6.86 -10.05
CA TYR A 373 -2.57 -6.83 -11.33
C TYR A 373 -2.79 -5.53 -12.08
N LEU A 374 -4.01 -4.99 -12.07
CA LEU A 374 -4.30 -3.72 -12.71
C LEU A 374 -3.55 -2.55 -12.03
N ILE A 375 -3.50 -2.50 -10.70
CA ILE A 375 -2.71 -1.50 -9.95
C ILE A 375 -1.22 -1.64 -10.30
N CYS A 376 -0.62 -2.82 -10.14
CA CYS A 376 0.81 -3.04 -10.38
C CYS A 376 1.20 -2.79 -11.84
N SER A 377 0.39 -3.24 -12.81
CA SER A 377 0.66 -3.02 -14.23
C SER A 377 0.62 -1.53 -14.57
N THR A 378 -0.29 -0.78 -13.95
CA THR A 378 -0.37 0.68 -14.13
C THR A 378 0.82 1.40 -13.50
N VAL A 379 1.29 0.95 -12.33
CA VAL A 379 2.54 1.46 -11.76
C VAL A 379 3.72 1.15 -12.69
N ASN A 380 3.80 -0.05 -13.26
CA ASN A 380 4.84 -0.42 -14.23
C ASN A 380 4.81 0.42 -15.52
N VAL A 381 3.63 0.77 -16.02
CA VAL A 381 3.46 1.69 -17.16
C VAL A 381 4.07 3.07 -16.84
N LEU A 382 4.01 3.50 -15.59
CA LEU A 382 4.66 4.74 -15.12
C LEU A 382 6.18 4.60 -14.92
N LYS A 383 6.78 3.42 -15.15
CA LYS A 383 8.24 3.16 -15.14
C LYS A 383 8.93 3.70 -13.86
N PRO A 384 8.64 3.15 -12.68
CA PRO A 384 9.15 3.67 -11.40
C PRO A 384 10.66 3.58 -11.23
N SER A 385 11.38 2.80 -12.06
CA SER A 385 12.78 2.42 -11.81
C SER A 385 12.93 1.76 -10.44
N LEU A 386 12.41 0.53 -10.30
CA LEU A 386 12.53 -0.24 -9.06
C LEU A 386 14.01 -0.54 -8.73
N PRO A 387 14.38 -0.55 -7.44
CA PRO A 387 15.76 -0.83 -7.05
C PRO A 387 16.13 -2.32 -7.21
N VAL A 388 15.14 -3.21 -7.17
CA VAL A 388 15.30 -4.65 -7.33
C VAL A 388 14.10 -5.23 -8.07
N GLU A 389 14.31 -6.30 -8.82
CA GLU A 389 13.25 -7.21 -9.30
C GLU A 389 13.32 -8.49 -8.47
N VAL A 390 12.19 -8.92 -7.91
CA VAL A 390 12.13 -10.11 -7.05
C VAL A 390 11.16 -11.11 -7.64
N LEU A 391 11.64 -12.32 -7.90
CA LEU A 391 10.85 -13.47 -8.31
C LEU A 391 10.58 -14.32 -7.06
N ALA A 392 9.44 -14.07 -6.42
CA ALA A 392 8.98 -14.80 -5.24
C ALA A 392 7.45 -14.93 -5.25
N PRO A 393 6.86 -15.78 -4.39
CA PRO A 393 5.43 -15.68 -4.09
C PRO A 393 5.04 -14.30 -3.55
N PRO A 394 3.80 -13.82 -3.82
CA PRO A 394 3.34 -12.49 -3.38
C PRO A 394 3.23 -12.33 -1.86
N THR A 395 3.43 -13.40 -1.08
CA THR A 395 3.47 -13.37 0.38
C THR A 395 4.81 -12.92 0.95
N VAL A 396 5.88 -12.91 0.14
CA VAL A 396 7.18 -12.38 0.56
C VAL A 396 7.14 -10.85 0.47
N GLN A 397 7.27 -10.18 1.61
CA GLN A 397 7.47 -8.74 1.67
C GLN A 397 8.95 -8.44 1.44
N VAL A 398 9.22 -7.39 0.65
CA VAL A 398 10.56 -6.94 0.30
C VAL A 398 10.71 -5.48 0.67
N GLU A 399 11.77 -5.15 1.41
CA GLU A 399 12.17 -3.77 1.72
C GLU A 399 13.65 -3.58 1.36
N VAL A 400 14.00 -2.43 0.79
CA VAL A 400 15.34 -2.19 0.25
C VAL A 400 15.88 -0.87 0.77
N TYR A 401 17.07 -0.92 1.35
CA TYR A 401 17.78 0.24 1.86
C TYR A 401 19.21 0.26 1.34
N SER A 402 19.81 1.44 1.36
CA SER A 402 21.25 1.63 1.19
C SER A 402 21.87 2.21 2.45
N GLN A 403 23.17 2.01 2.59
CA GLN A 403 23.99 2.59 3.65
C GLN A 403 25.29 3.14 3.06
N GLY A 404 25.83 4.18 3.70
CA GLY A 404 27.02 4.90 3.21
C GLY A 404 26.68 6.03 2.24
N SER A 405 27.60 6.99 2.09
CA SER A 405 27.37 8.18 1.26
C SER A 405 27.28 7.87 -0.23
N ASN A 406 27.84 6.75 -0.68
CA ASN A 406 27.86 6.32 -2.08
C ASN A 406 27.14 4.98 -2.30
N ARG A 407 26.19 4.60 -1.40
CA ARG A 407 25.53 3.29 -1.42
C ARG A 407 26.52 2.12 -1.35
N ASP A 408 27.48 2.24 -0.43
CA ASP A 408 28.53 1.24 -0.23
C ASP A 408 27.94 -0.15 0.11
N ARG A 409 26.76 -0.16 0.75
CA ARG A 409 25.97 -1.37 1.03
C ARG A 409 24.53 -1.20 0.58
N LEU A 410 23.98 -2.23 -0.04
CA LEU A 410 22.55 -2.40 -0.28
C LEU A 410 22.03 -3.52 0.64
N ILE A 411 20.95 -3.24 1.37
CA ILE A 411 20.37 -4.10 2.39
C ILE A 411 18.94 -4.44 1.98
N ILE A 412 18.66 -5.73 1.82
CA ILE A 412 17.37 -6.23 1.33
C ILE A 412 16.76 -7.13 2.40
N HIS A 413 15.63 -6.69 2.94
CA HIS A 413 14.85 -7.46 3.91
C HIS A 413 13.81 -8.30 3.19
N LEU A 414 13.72 -9.58 3.56
CA LEU A 414 12.71 -10.51 3.06
C LEU A 414 11.92 -11.07 4.23
N VAL A 415 10.64 -10.73 4.33
CA VAL A 415 9.74 -11.24 5.38
C VAL A 415 8.74 -12.19 4.75
N ASN A 416 8.76 -13.46 5.18
CA ASN A 416 7.79 -14.46 4.74
C ASN A 416 6.49 -14.35 5.55
N ASN A 417 5.42 -13.90 4.88
CA ASN A 417 4.08 -13.83 5.47
C ASN A 417 3.22 -15.07 5.13
N CYS A 418 3.82 -16.13 4.60
CA CYS A 418 3.10 -17.36 4.23
C CYS A 418 2.87 -18.24 5.47
N GLY A 419 1.62 -18.58 5.74
CA GLY A 419 1.24 -19.40 6.89
C GLY A 419 0.12 -20.38 6.59
N ASP A 420 -0.49 -20.92 7.65
CA ASP A 420 -1.51 -21.97 7.65
C ASP A 420 -2.94 -21.51 7.30
N MET A 421 -3.07 -20.42 6.52
CA MET A 421 -4.35 -19.83 6.07
C MET A 421 -5.34 -19.48 7.21
N LYS A 422 -4.85 -19.27 8.44
CA LYS A 422 -5.62 -18.73 9.56
C LYS A 422 -4.79 -17.67 10.30
N ARG A 423 -5.46 -16.87 11.14
CA ARG A 423 -4.80 -16.14 12.22
C ARG A 423 -5.53 -16.41 13.54
N PRO A 424 -4.80 -16.63 14.65
CA PRO A 424 -3.34 -16.55 14.78
C PRO A 424 -2.56 -17.63 14.01
N ILE A 425 -1.42 -17.23 13.43
CA ILE A 425 -0.55 -18.13 12.66
C ILE A 425 0.04 -19.16 13.61
N SER A 426 -0.14 -20.46 13.32
CA SER A 426 0.50 -21.54 14.10
C SER A 426 1.70 -22.16 13.38
N HIS A 427 1.78 -22.01 12.06
CA HIS A 427 2.90 -22.49 11.25
C HIS A 427 3.20 -21.55 10.09
N ILE A 428 4.50 -21.29 9.86
CA ILE A 428 4.99 -20.56 8.68
C ILE A 428 5.36 -21.59 7.61
N THR A 429 4.86 -21.38 6.38
CA THR A 429 5.19 -22.24 5.25
C THR A 429 6.40 -21.69 4.52
N PRO A 430 7.51 -22.45 4.40
CA PRO A 430 8.74 -21.96 3.78
C PRO A 430 8.56 -21.65 2.29
N VAL A 431 9.21 -20.60 1.83
CA VAL A 431 9.34 -20.25 0.42
C VAL A 431 10.68 -20.77 -0.10
N ARG A 432 10.72 -21.22 -1.37
CA ARG A 432 11.94 -21.73 -2.01
C ARG A 432 12.17 -21.05 -3.35
N ASN A 433 13.42 -21.08 -3.81
CA ASN A 433 13.83 -20.61 -5.13
C ASN A 433 13.43 -19.15 -5.38
N ILE A 434 13.84 -18.26 -4.48
CA ILE A 434 13.66 -16.82 -4.67
C ILE A 434 14.86 -16.31 -5.46
N THR A 435 14.59 -15.53 -6.51
CA THR A 435 15.64 -14.85 -7.28
C THR A 435 15.46 -13.35 -7.13
N ILE A 436 16.54 -12.65 -6.82
CA ILE A 436 16.59 -11.18 -6.77
C ILE A 436 17.53 -10.71 -7.85
N LYS A 437 17.09 -9.74 -8.65
CA LYS A 437 17.92 -9.04 -9.63
C LYS A 437 18.10 -7.60 -9.21
N ILE A 438 19.33 -7.14 -9.24
CA ILE A 438 19.73 -5.78 -8.92
C ILE A 438 20.48 -5.24 -10.12
N ARG A 439 20.12 -4.06 -10.61
CA ARG A 439 20.86 -3.47 -11.73
C ARG A 439 22.24 -2.98 -11.28
N SER A 440 23.25 -3.14 -12.13
CA SER A 440 24.63 -2.73 -11.84
C SER A 440 24.79 -1.23 -11.66
N ASP A 441 23.91 -0.39 -12.24
CA ASP A 441 23.88 1.07 -12.00
C ASP A 441 23.46 1.44 -10.57
N ILE A 442 22.83 0.52 -9.84
CA ILE A 442 22.45 0.70 -8.43
C ILE A 442 23.60 0.31 -7.52
N ILE A 443 24.17 -0.88 -7.76
CA ILE A 443 25.34 -1.38 -7.02
C ILE A 443 26.04 -2.47 -7.84
N GLU A 444 27.37 -2.44 -7.83
CA GLU A 444 28.22 -3.52 -8.32
C GLU A 444 28.90 -4.26 -7.17
N PRO A 445 28.24 -5.25 -6.54
CA PRO A 445 28.77 -5.87 -5.35
C PRO A 445 30.03 -6.71 -5.64
N ARG A 446 31.01 -6.60 -4.74
CA ARG A 446 32.13 -7.56 -4.57
C ARG A 446 31.72 -8.74 -3.73
N LYS A 447 30.79 -8.53 -2.80
CA LYS A 447 30.33 -9.55 -1.85
C LYS A 447 28.81 -9.45 -1.69
N VAL A 448 28.17 -10.62 -1.61
CA VAL A 448 26.76 -10.74 -1.21
C VAL A 448 26.69 -11.83 -0.14
N TYR A 449 26.00 -11.56 0.97
CA TYR A 449 25.83 -12.51 2.06
C TYR A 449 24.49 -12.32 2.78
N ALA A 450 24.04 -13.37 3.44
CA ALA A 450 22.86 -13.38 4.29
C ALA A 450 23.24 -13.19 5.75
N LEU A 451 22.31 -12.70 6.57
CA LEU A 451 22.53 -12.49 8.00
C LEU A 451 21.84 -13.51 8.91
N ARG A 452 20.81 -14.24 8.44
CA ARG A 452 19.99 -15.09 9.31
C ARG A 452 19.87 -16.56 8.88
N GLU A 453 19.27 -16.85 7.75
CA GLU A 453 18.84 -18.23 7.40
C GLU A 453 19.76 -18.90 6.36
N ASN A 454 20.48 -18.11 5.56
CA ASN A 454 21.26 -18.58 4.41
C ASN A 454 22.76 -18.22 4.48
N LEU A 455 23.34 -18.12 5.69
CA LEU A 455 24.70 -17.60 5.95
C LEU A 455 25.78 -18.07 4.95
N ASP A 456 25.78 -19.35 4.59
CA ASP A 456 26.79 -19.96 3.70
C ASP A 456 26.21 -20.42 2.34
N ALA A 457 24.95 -20.09 2.06
CA ALA A 457 24.20 -20.64 0.93
C ALA A 457 23.95 -19.65 -0.21
N ILE A 458 24.22 -18.35 0.01
CA ILE A 458 23.98 -17.31 -1.00
C ILE A 458 24.96 -17.44 -2.15
N LYS A 459 24.41 -17.52 -3.35
CA LYS A 459 25.14 -17.46 -4.61
C LYS A 459 24.66 -16.24 -5.38
N PHE A 460 25.60 -15.52 -5.97
CA PHE A 460 25.28 -14.44 -6.89
C PHE A 460 26.14 -14.54 -8.13
N LYS A 461 25.61 -14.06 -9.25
CA LYS A 461 26.29 -13.99 -10.55
C LYS A 461 26.03 -12.63 -11.18
N LYS A 462 27.02 -12.13 -11.90
CA LYS A 462 26.87 -10.94 -12.76
C LYS A 462 26.43 -11.43 -14.15
N VAL A 463 25.29 -10.93 -14.63
CA VAL A 463 24.71 -11.28 -15.92
C VAL A 463 24.35 -9.99 -16.63
N ASN A 464 25.06 -9.66 -17.71
CA ASN A 464 24.93 -8.37 -18.41
C ASN A 464 25.08 -7.19 -17.42
N ASP A 465 24.08 -6.30 -17.39
CA ASP A 465 24.00 -5.12 -16.51
C ASP A 465 23.25 -5.39 -15.19
N GLU A 466 23.15 -6.66 -14.79
CA GLU A 466 22.44 -7.07 -13.57
C GLU A 466 23.27 -8.04 -12.70
N VAL A 467 23.02 -7.97 -11.40
CA VAL A 467 23.44 -8.96 -10.41
C VAL A 467 22.23 -9.79 -10.00
N GLU A 468 22.31 -11.09 -10.25
CA GLU A 468 21.29 -12.06 -9.88
C GLU A 468 21.74 -12.81 -8.62
N ILE A 469 20.90 -12.81 -7.59
CA ILE A 469 21.11 -13.46 -6.30
C ILE A 469 20.05 -14.55 -6.14
N ASP A 470 20.50 -15.78 -5.91
CA ASP A 470 19.62 -16.92 -5.68
C ASP A 470 19.56 -17.26 -4.18
N ILE A 471 18.34 -17.34 -3.67
CA ILE A 471 18.05 -17.71 -2.29
C ILE A 471 17.32 -19.05 -2.31
N PRO A 472 17.95 -20.13 -1.86
CA PRO A 472 17.38 -21.46 -1.98
C PRO A 472 16.12 -21.62 -1.13
N ARG A 473 16.08 -20.97 0.05
CA ARG A 473 15.01 -21.13 1.02
C ARG A 473 14.87 -19.90 1.92
N LEU A 474 13.63 -19.51 2.17
CA LEU A 474 13.24 -18.51 3.16
C LEU A 474 12.20 -19.16 4.08
N GLU A 475 12.61 -19.46 5.31
CA GLU A 475 11.70 -19.92 6.36
C GLU A 475 10.83 -18.76 6.79
N PHE A 476 11.42 -17.71 7.37
CA PHE A 476 10.66 -16.66 8.04
C PHE A 476 11.17 -15.25 7.74
N TYR A 477 12.45 -14.98 7.97
CA TYR A 477 13.02 -13.65 7.81
C TYR A 477 14.50 -13.73 7.46
N GLU A 478 14.88 -13.03 6.40
CA GLU A 478 16.27 -12.92 5.93
C GLU A 478 16.63 -11.46 5.67
N VAL A 479 17.91 -11.13 5.88
CA VAL A 479 18.49 -9.87 5.43
C VAL A 479 19.68 -10.22 4.55
N LEU A 480 19.62 -9.77 3.29
CA LEU A 480 20.72 -9.85 2.36
C LEU A 480 21.46 -8.53 2.31
N VAL A 481 22.79 -8.62 2.33
CA VAL A 481 23.67 -7.47 2.19
C VAL A 481 24.51 -7.67 0.93
N ALA A 482 24.46 -6.69 0.04
CA ALA A 482 25.34 -6.57 -1.12
C ALA A 482 26.29 -5.40 -0.89
N GLU A 483 27.61 -5.65 -0.92
CA GLU A 483 28.65 -4.67 -0.62
C GLU A 483 29.55 -4.45 -1.84
N ALA A 484 29.83 -3.17 -2.15
CA ALA A 484 30.57 -2.71 -3.33
C ALA A 484 32.09 -2.93 -3.27
#